data_AF-A0A251X5X0-F1
#
_entry.id   AF-A0A251X5X0-F1
#
_cell.length_a   1.000
_cell.length_b   1.000
_cell.length_c   1.000
_cell.angle_alpha   90.00
_cell.angle_beta   90.00
_cell.angle_gamma   90.00
#
_symmetry.space_group_name_H-M   'P 1'
#
loop_
_entity.id
_entity.type
_entity.pdbx_description
1 polymer ?
#
loop_
_entity_poly.entity_id
_entity_poly.type
_entity_poly.pdbx_seq_one_letter_code
_entity_poly.pdbx_strand_id
1 'polypeptide(L)'
;MTMRTLVAFMLSAGLSMAAFAEEPSAEAEQAAKTAKQSAGEFDPQTYTCGHFMGDLEKEGSELMGVALIWMHGYQSAAHGTDAIGALNEAAVSAIAQEVAEYCTEASGETFSRVAHQIASEE
;
A
#
# COMPACT_ATOMS: atom_id res chain seq x y z
N MET A 1 -72.38 10.69 -4.45
CA MET A 1 -71.15 11.40 -4.03
C MET A 1 -70.40 10.44 -3.12
N THR A 2 -69.43 9.71 -3.66
CA THR A 2 -68.53 8.84 -2.89
C THR A 2 -67.21 8.72 -3.65
N MET A 3 -66.18 9.16 -2.93
CA MET A 3 -64.83 9.49 -3.35
C MET A 3 -64.03 8.21 -3.62
N ARG A 4 -63.31 8.14 -4.75
CA ARG A 4 -62.41 7.02 -5.08
C ARG A 4 -61.03 7.53 -5.48
N THR A 5 -60.04 6.93 -4.82
CA THR A 5 -58.66 6.70 -5.23
C THR A 5 -57.62 7.78 -4.89
N LEU A 6 -56.92 7.49 -3.79
CA LEU A 6 -55.64 8.06 -3.35
C LEU A 6 -54.54 7.90 -4.43
N VAL A 7 -53.78 8.98 -4.62
CA VAL A 7 -52.54 9.03 -5.41
C VAL A 7 -51.42 8.33 -4.63
N ALA A 8 -50.79 7.34 -5.26
CA ALA A 8 -49.72 6.55 -4.69
C ALA A 8 -48.38 7.30 -4.72
N PHE A 9 -47.89 7.56 -3.50
CA PHE A 9 -46.53 7.36 -2.98
C PHE A 9 -45.28 7.55 -3.88
N MET A 10 -44.52 8.59 -3.49
CA MET A 10 -43.07 8.63 -3.20
C MET A 10 -42.08 8.30 -4.32
N LEU A 11 -41.47 9.32 -4.92
CA LEU A 11 -40.15 9.87 -4.54
C LEU A 11 -39.02 8.83 -4.57
N SER A 12 -38.42 8.73 -5.76
CA SER A 12 -36.98 8.59 -6.02
C SER A 12 -36.06 8.48 -4.80
N ALA A 13 -35.79 7.25 -4.37
CA ALA A 13 -34.60 6.94 -3.59
C ALA A 13 -33.42 6.84 -4.57
N GLY A 14 -32.78 7.97 -4.83
CA GLY A 14 -31.45 7.98 -5.44
C GLY A 14 -30.48 7.24 -4.53
N LEU A 15 -29.84 6.21 -5.07
CA LEU A 15 -28.64 5.60 -4.51
C LEU A 15 -27.60 6.70 -4.25
N SER A 16 -27.56 7.21 -3.02
CA SER A 16 -26.41 7.94 -2.51
C SER A 16 -25.59 6.92 -1.73
N MET A 17 -24.74 6.19 -2.43
CA MET A 17 -23.57 5.57 -1.79
C MET A 17 -22.64 6.72 -1.37
N ALA A 18 -22.93 7.33 -0.22
CA ALA A 18 -21.89 8.00 0.53
C ALA A 18 -20.98 6.89 1.05
N ALA A 19 -19.92 6.60 0.29
CA ALA A 19 -18.77 5.93 0.83
C ALA A 19 -18.33 6.74 2.04
N PHE A 20 -18.53 6.18 3.23
CA PHE A 20 -17.94 6.71 4.45
C PHE A 20 -16.42 6.60 4.25
N ALA A 21 -15.79 7.69 3.83
CA ALA A 21 -14.40 7.91 4.18
C ALA A 21 -14.41 8.12 5.70
N GLU A 22 -14.34 7.02 6.46
CA GLU A 22 -14.06 7.09 7.89
C GLU A 22 -12.80 7.94 8.07
N GLU A 23 -12.89 8.96 8.91
CA GLU A 23 -11.68 9.69 9.29
C GLU A 23 -10.70 8.69 9.92
N PRO A 24 -9.40 8.76 9.57
CA PRO A 24 -8.42 7.86 10.14
C PRO A 24 -8.49 7.97 11.67
N SER A 25 -8.52 6.82 12.35
CA SER A 25 -8.56 6.80 13.82
C SER A 25 -7.35 7.54 14.39
N ALA A 26 -7.46 8.04 15.63
CA ALA A 26 -6.32 8.68 16.30
C ALA A 26 -5.09 7.76 16.37
N GLU A 27 -5.31 6.43 16.42
CA GLU A 27 -4.25 5.42 16.33
C GLU A 27 -3.63 5.37 14.92
N ALA A 28 -4.44 5.45 13.86
CA ALA A 28 -3.94 5.52 12.48
C ALA A 28 -3.18 6.82 12.21
N GLU A 29 -3.64 7.96 12.75
CA GLU A 29 -2.95 9.25 12.60
C GLU A 29 -1.61 9.27 13.36
N GLN A 30 -1.58 8.72 14.58
CA GLN A 30 -0.35 8.57 15.35
C GLN A 30 0.61 7.57 14.70
N ALA A 31 0.10 6.46 14.15
CA ALA A 31 0.89 5.50 13.38
C ALA A 31 1.47 6.15 12.12
N ALA A 32 0.70 6.96 11.39
CA ALA A 32 1.18 7.69 10.22
C ALA A 32 2.25 8.73 10.58
N LYS A 33 2.09 9.43 11.70
CA LYS A 33 3.10 10.38 12.20
C LYS A 33 4.39 9.68 12.62
N THR A 34 4.26 8.53 13.28
CA THR A 34 5.39 7.69 13.69
C THR A 34 6.07 7.11 12.45
N ALA A 35 5.31 6.57 11.49
CA ALA A 35 5.83 6.08 10.22
C ALA A 35 6.55 7.18 9.44
N LYS A 36 6.04 8.42 9.43
CA LYS A 36 6.72 9.56 8.81
C LYS A 36 8.04 9.92 9.50
N GLN A 37 8.13 9.73 10.81
CA GLN A 37 9.37 9.96 11.57
C GLN A 37 10.36 8.80 11.41
N SER A 38 9.87 7.56 11.35
CA SER A 38 10.65 6.32 11.18
C SER A 38 11.09 6.07 9.74
N ALA A 39 10.35 6.59 8.76
CA ALA A 39 10.72 6.48 7.35
C ALA A 39 12.01 7.24 7.01
N GLY A 40 12.42 8.21 7.83
CA GLY A 40 13.51 9.12 7.48
C GLY A 40 13.29 9.77 6.10
N GLU A 41 14.37 10.19 5.45
CA GLU A 41 14.36 10.54 4.02
C GLU A 41 14.39 9.27 3.13
N PHE A 42 13.55 8.27 3.40
CA PHE A 42 13.40 7.16 2.45
C PHE A 42 12.94 7.72 1.11
N ASP A 43 13.79 7.58 0.10
CA ASP A 43 13.51 7.95 -1.28
C ASP A 43 13.77 6.75 -2.19
N PRO A 44 12.73 6.15 -2.80
CA PRO A 44 12.88 4.99 -3.65
C PRO A 44 13.69 5.27 -4.93
N GLN A 45 13.94 6.54 -5.27
CA GLN A 45 14.79 6.94 -6.40
C GLN A 45 16.28 6.90 -6.06
N THR A 46 16.65 6.87 -4.78
CA THR A 46 18.05 6.87 -4.33
C THR A 46 18.39 5.67 -3.45
N TYR A 47 17.38 5.04 -2.83
CA TYR A 47 17.54 3.75 -2.16
C TYR A 47 17.73 2.65 -3.19
N THR A 48 18.84 1.91 -3.11
CA THR A 48 19.24 0.92 -4.12
C THR A 48 19.10 -0.50 -3.58
N CYS A 49 19.12 -1.48 -4.47
CA CYS A 49 19.24 -2.89 -4.12
C CYS A 49 20.45 -3.17 -3.23
N GLY A 50 21.59 -2.49 -3.44
CA GLY A 50 22.74 -2.59 -2.55
C GLY A 50 22.45 -2.11 -1.12
N HIS A 51 21.69 -1.02 -0.96
CA HIS A 51 21.22 -0.58 0.35
C HIS A 51 20.28 -1.60 0.98
N PHE A 52 19.30 -2.09 0.22
CA PHE A 52 18.34 -3.09 0.68
C PHE A 52 19.00 -4.39 1.14
N MET A 53 19.88 -4.98 0.33
CA MET A 53 20.59 -6.20 0.69
C MET A 53 21.48 -5.98 1.92
N GLY A 54 22.16 -4.84 2.01
CA GLY A 54 22.95 -4.49 3.20
C GLY A 54 22.10 -4.23 4.45
N ASP A 55 20.84 -3.86 4.30
CA ASP A 55 19.89 -3.68 5.40
C ASP A 55 19.19 -4.99 5.80
N LEU A 56 19.01 -5.93 4.86
CA LEU A 56 18.51 -7.28 5.11
C LEU A 56 19.46 -8.07 6.04
N GLU A 57 20.77 -7.83 5.91
CA GLU A 57 21.80 -8.43 6.76
C GLU A 57 21.86 -7.80 8.17
N LYS A 58 21.25 -6.63 8.37
CA LYS A 58 21.18 -5.95 9.66
C LYS A 58 19.85 -6.29 10.33
N GLU A 59 19.90 -7.09 11.39
CA GLU A 59 18.72 -7.31 12.22
C GLU A 59 18.11 -5.97 12.68
N GLY A 60 16.85 -5.73 12.32
CA GLY A 60 16.10 -4.55 12.76
C GLY A 60 16.38 -3.26 11.97
N SER A 61 16.82 -3.33 10.71
CA SER A 61 16.89 -2.12 9.87
C SER A 61 15.52 -1.47 9.69
N GLU A 62 15.35 -0.26 10.23
CA GLU A 62 14.11 0.54 10.06
C GLU A 62 13.85 0.89 8.59
N LEU A 63 14.91 1.19 7.82
CA LEU A 63 14.80 1.52 6.40
C LEU A 63 14.34 0.34 5.55
N MET A 64 14.76 -0.89 5.89
CA MET A 64 14.25 -2.10 5.22
C MET A 64 12.74 -2.23 5.41
N GLY A 65 12.25 -2.07 6.64
CA GLY A 65 10.81 -2.12 6.92
C GLY A 65 10.03 -1.09 6.12
N VAL A 66 10.53 0.14 6.05
CA VAL A 66 9.92 1.24 5.28
C VAL A 66 9.92 0.94 3.78
N ALA A 67 11.03 0.41 3.25
CA ALA A 67 11.17 0.05 1.85
C ALA A 67 10.15 -1.04 1.43
N LEU A 68 9.95 -2.05 2.28
CA LEU A 68 8.99 -3.13 2.04
C LEU A 68 7.53 -2.65 2.11
N ILE A 69 7.21 -1.77 3.06
CA ILE A 69 5.89 -1.13 3.14
C ILE A 69 5.63 -0.28 1.89
N TRP A 70 6.63 0.48 1.45
CA TRP A 70 6.53 1.28 0.23
C TRP A 70 6.32 0.39 -1.00
N MET A 71 7.06 -0.72 -1.12
CA MET A 71 6.91 -1.70 -2.21
C MET A 71 5.50 -2.29 -2.26
N HIS A 72 4.97 -2.72 -1.12
CA HIS A 72 3.59 -3.20 -1.02
C HIS A 72 2.58 -2.13 -1.46
N GLY A 73 2.79 -0.88 -1.02
CA GLY A 73 1.95 0.25 -1.43
C GLY A 73 2.00 0.51 -2.93
N TYR A 74 3.18 0.39 -3.55
CA TYR A 74 3.37 0.52 -4.99
C TYR A 74 2.61 -0.58 -5.75
N GLN A 75 2.81 -1.85 -5.38
CA GLN A 75 2.10 -2.99 -5.98
C GLN A 75 0.58 -2.83 -5.83
N SER A 76 0.12 -2.41 -4.65
CA SER A 76 -1.31 -2.15 -4.39
C SER A 76 -1.88 -1.07 -5.31
N ALA A 77 -1.09 -0.03 -5.63
CA ALA A 77 -1.49 1.01 -6.57
C ALA A 77 -1.46 0.54 -8.04
N ALA A 78 -0.54 -0.36 -8.39
CA ALA A 78 -0.41 -0.91 -9.74
C ALA A 78 -1.50 -1.94 -10.08
N HIS A 79 -1.81 -2.85 -9.15
CA HIS A 79 -2.69 -4.00 -9.40
C HIS A 79 -4.04 -3.92 -8.68
N GLY A 80 -4.21 -2.96 -7.76
CA GLY A 80 -5.39 -2.82 -6.92
C GLY A 80 -5.27 -3.56 -5.57
N THR A 81 -5.84 -2.97 -4.53
CA THR A 81 -5.74 -3.47 -3.14
C THR A 81 -6.37 -4.84 -2.94
N ASP A 82 -7.41 -5.18 -3.72
CA ASP A 82 -8.09 -6.47 -3.61
C ASP A 82 -7.23 -7.63 -4.14
N ALA A 83 -6.33 -7.35 -5.09
CA ALA A 83 -5.43 -8.34 -5.69
C ALA A 83 -4.20 -8.60 -4.80
N ILE A 84 -3.60 -7.55 -4.26
CA ILE A 84 -2.41 -7.62 -3.41
C ILE A 84 -2.76 -8.04 -1.97
N GLY A 85 -3.93 -7.66 -1.49
CA GLY A 85 -4.40 -7.97 -0.14
C GLY A 85 -3.83 -7.04 0.93
N ALA A 86 -4.01 -7.43 2.19
CA ALA A 86 -3.60 -6.62 3.34
C ALA A 86 -2.12 -6.83 3.68
N LEU A 87 -1.44 -5.73 4.00
CA LEU A 87 -0.09 -5.75 4.53
C LEU A 87 -0.06 -6.50 5.88
N ASN A 88 0.66 -7.62 5.92
CA ASN A 88 0.86 -8.47 7.10
C ASN A 88 2.26 -9.11 7.06
N GLU A 89 2.66 -9.84 8.11
CA GLU A 89 3.99 -10.44 8.21
C GLU A 89 4.34 -11.39 7.06
N ALA A 90 3.37 -12.16 6.56
CA ALA A 90 3.58 -13.07 5.44
C ALA A 90 3.78 -12.28 4.13
N ALA A 91 2.98 -11.24 3.89
CA ALA A 91 3.13 -10.38 2.72
C ALA A 91 4.48 -9.64 2.73
N VAL A 92 4.89 -9.10 3.88
CA VAL A 92 6.20 -8.44 4.04
C VAL A 92 7.34 -9.42 3.75
N SER A 93 7.24 -10.66 4.24
CA SER A 93 8.26 -11.69 4.00
C SER A 93 8.33 -12.11 2.52
N ALA A 94 7.18 -12.25 1.86
CA ALA A 94 7.10 -12.59 0.44
C ALA A 94 7.73 -11.49 -0.43
N ILE A 95 7.37 -10.23 -0.18
CA ILE A 95 7.97 -9.07 -0.88
C ILE A 95 9.46 -9.00 -0.61
N ALA A 96 9.91 -9.21 0.63
CA ALA A 96 11.34 -9.18 0.95
C ALA A 96 12.12 -10.24 0.17
N GLN A 97 11.56 -11.45 0.03
CA GLN A 97 12.17 -12.51 -0.74
C GLN A 97 12.21 -12.17 -2.24
N GLU A 98 11.09 -11.76 -2.82
CA GLU A 98 11.00 -11.38 -4.24
C GLU A 98 11.98 -10.26 -4.59
N VAL A 99 12.03 -9.21 -3.77
CA VAL A 99 12.96 -8.10 -3.96
C VAL A 99 14.40 -8.55 -3.79
N ALA A 100 14.71 -9.42 -2.83
CA ALA A 100 16.07 -9.94 -2.64
C ALA A 100 16.53 -10.79 -3.84
N GLU A 101 15.64 -11.61 -4.40
CA GLU A 101 15.90 -12.39 -5.61
C GLU A 101 16.25 -11.45 -6.78
N TYR A 102 15.46 -10.40 -6.99
CA TYR A 102 15.75 -9.38 -8.01
C TYR A 102 17.09 -8.66 -7.75
N CYS A 103 17.32 -8.26 -6.50
CA CYS A 103 18.48 -7.46 -6.11
C CYS A 103 19.81 -8.23 -6.13
N THR A 104 19.79 -9.56 -6.23
CA THR A 104 20.99 -10.40 -6.27
C THR A 104 21.89 -10.06 -7.46
N GLU A 105 21.33 -9.69 -8.61
CA GLU A 105 22.09 -9.35 -9.83
C GLU A 105 22.07 -7.85 -10.15
N ALA A 106 21.33 -7.06 -9.38
CA ALA A 106 20.94 -5.70 -9.72
C ALA A 106 21.30 -4.67 -8.62
N SER A 107 22.45 -4.82 -7.95
CA SER A 107 22.80 -4.02 -6.76
C SER A 107 22.79 -2.49 -6.96
N GLY A 108 23.07 -2.02 -8.18
CA GLY A 108 23.03 -0.60 -8.53
C GLY A 108 21.63 -0.04 -8.79
N GLU A 109 20.62 -0.89 -8.82
CA GLU A 109 19.27 -0.49 -9.19
C GLU A 109 18.49 0.17 -8.08
N THR A 110 17.72 1.19 -8.44
CA THR A 110 16.88 1.93 -7.51
C THR A 110 15.63 1.13 -7.19
N PHE A 111 15.14 1.26 -5.97
CA PHE A 111 13.92 0.58 -5.52
C PHE A 111 12.71 0.96 -6.38
N SER A 112 12.65 2.19 -6.88
CA SER A 112 11.61 2.63 -7.82
C SER A 112 11.59 1.82 -9.11
N ARG A 113 12.77 1.47 -9.65
CA ARG A 113 12.89 0.70 -10.87
C ARG A 113 12.62 -0.78 -10.62
N VAL A 114 13.09 -1.32 -9.50
CA VAL A 114 12.77 -2.69 -9.07
C VAL A 114 11.26 -2.87 -8.94
N ALA A 115 10.57 -1.93 -8.26
CA ALA A 115 9.12 -1.97 -8.09
C ALA A 115 8.36 -1.96 -9.42
N HIS A 116 8.82 -1.14 -10.37
CA HIS A 116 8.22 -1.10 -11.70
C HIS A 116 8.42 -2.40 -12.47
N GLN A 117 9.59 -3.03 -12.32
CA GLN A 117 9.90 -4.30 -12.98
C GLN A 117 9.05 -5.44 -12.40
N ILE A 118 9.01 -5.58 -11.07
CA ILE A 118 8.19 -6.59 -10.37
C ILE A 118 6.72 -6.43 -10.77
N ALA A 119 6.16 -5.22 -10.68
CA ALA A 119 4.78 -4.96 -11.04
C ALA A 119 4.46 -5.13 -12.55
N SER A 120 5.48 -5.30 -13.41
CA SER A 120 5.28 -5.55 -14.84
C SER A 120 5.30 -7.04 -15.20
N GLU A 121 5.74 -7.88 -14.28
CA GLU A 121 5.88 -9.33 -14.46
C GLU A 121 4.65 -10.12 -13.96
N GLU A 122 3.76 -9.48 -13.20
CA GLU A 122 2.44 -9.98 -12.75
C GLU A 122 1.28 -9.52 -13.64
#